data_AF-A0ABD5P6F7-F1
#
_entry.id   AF-A0ABD5P6F7-F1
#
_cell.length_a   1.000
_cell.length_b   1.000
_cell.length_c   1.000
_cell.angle_alpha   90.00
_cell.angle_beta   90.00
_cell.angle_gamma   90.00
#
_symmetry.space_group_name_H-M   'P 1'
#
loop_
_entity.id
_entity.type
_entity.pdbx_description
1 polymer ?
#
loop_
_entity_poly.entity_id
_entity_poly.type
_entity_poly.pdbx_seq_one_letter_code
_entity_poly.pdbx_strand_id
1 'polypeptide(L)'
;MSQSVKLNSVETLFGDLEYPITRKEASAAYAGTTLLLADGETDLGRVVAETVSDTFEGPDELFADLHTALPIEAVGEPGQSDGDA
;
A
#
# COMPACT_ATOMS: atom_id res chain seq x y z
N MET A 1 15.61 1.96 12.01
CA MET A 1 15.25 3.16 11.24
C MET A 1 14.00 2.78 10.48
N SER A 2 12.83 3.18 10.97
CA SER A 2 11.56 2.89 10.29
C SER A 2 11.48 3.75 9.04
N GLN A 3 11.33 3.14 7.86
CA GLN A 3 11.05 3.90 6.64
C GLN A 3 9.56 4.23 6.61
N SER A 4 9.24 5.49 6.30
CA SER A 4 7.86 5.96 6.14
C SER A 4 7.60 6.34 4.70
N VAL A 5 6.53 5.81 4.10
CA VAL A 5 6.12 6.06 2.71
C VAL A 5 4.68 6.54 2.66
N LYS A 6 4.37 7.48 1.76
CA LYS A 6 2.99 7.90 1.49
C LYS A 6 2.29 6.90 0.57
N LEU A 7 0.97 6.72 0.73
CA LEU A 7 0.17 5.88 -0.17
C LEU A 7 0.39 6.18 -1.66
N ASN A 8 0.40 7.47 -2.05
CA ASN A 8 0.67 7.89 -3.43
C ASN A 8 2.10 7.57 -3.95
N SER A 9 3.04 7.21 -3.06
CA SER A 9 4.42 6.86 -3.42
C SER A 9 4.72 5.37 -3.27
N VAL A 10 3.78 4.57 -2.76
CA VAL A 10 3.99 3.14 -2.51
C VAL A 10 4.05 2.33 -3.81
N GLU A 11 3.35 2.77 -4.86
CA GLU A 11 3.38 2.14 -6.18
C GLU A 11 4.81 2.09 -6.74
N THR A 12 5.60 3.16 -6.52
CA THR A 12 7.01 3.19 -6.92
C THR A 12 7.86 2.18 -6.14
N LEU A 13 7.56 1.97 -4.85
CA LEU A 13 8.24 0.95 -4.05
C LEU A 13 7.92 -0.47 -4.53
N PHE A 14 6.67 -0.72 -4.92
CA PHE A 14 6.26 -2.00 -5.47
C PHE A 14 6.96 -2.31 -6.79
N GLY A 15 7.29 -1.29 -7.58
CA GLY A 15 8.08 -1.46 -8.81
C GLY A 15 9.51 -1.97 -8.60
N ASP A 16 10.05 -1.92 -7.38
CA ASP A 16 11.40 -2.41 -7.05
C ASP A 16 11.43 -3.92 -6.71
N LEU A 17 10.27 -4.56 -6.60
CA LEU A 17 10.16 -6.00 -6.32
C LEU A 17 10.38 -6.86 -7.56
N GLU A 18 10.85 -8.09 -7.34
CA GLU A 18 10.90 -9.12 -8.37
C GLU A 18 9.57 -9.87 -8.44
N TYR A 19 8.95 -9.86 -9.63
CA TYR A 19 7.68 -10.53 -9.91
C TYR A 19 7.87 -11.81 -10.73
N PRO A 20 7.02 -12.84 -10.55
CA PRO A 20 5.88 -12.88 -9.63
C PRO A 20 6.31 -13.02 -8.16
N ILE A 21 5.60 -12.34 -7.25
CA ILE A 21 5.88 -12.35 -5.81
C ILE A 21 4.65 -12.82 -5.03
N THR A 22 4.87 -13.59 -3.96
CA THR A 22 3.78 -14.02 -3.08
C THR A 22 3.43 -12.93 -2.06
N ARG A 23 2.17 -12.89 -1.63
CA ARG A 23 1.68 -12.00 -0.55
C ARG A 23 2.54 -12.09 0.70
N LYS A 24 2.96 -13.30 1.06
CA LYS A 24 3.81 -13.52 2.24
C LYS A 24 5.19 -12.89 2.08
N GLU A 25 5.79 -12.99 0.90
CA GLU A 25 7.09 -12.40 0.61
C GLU A 25 7.02 -10.87 0.53
N ALA A 26 6.01 -10.33 -0.16
CA ALA A 26 5.77 -8.89 -0.23
C ALA A 26 5.48 -8.29 1.17
N SER A 27 4.66 -8.96 1.97
CA SER A 27 4.38 -8.56 3.36
C SER A 27 5.66 -8.55 4.21
N ALA A 28 6.49 -9.59 4.09
CA ALA A 28 7.75 -9.67 4.83
C ALA A 28 8.77 -8.60 4.37
N ALA A 29 8.81 -8.29 3.07
CA ALA A 29 9.70 -7.27 2.52
C ALA A 29 9.38 -5.87 3.06
N TYR A 30 8.10 -5.58 3.30
CA TYR A 30 7.64 -4.29 3.83
C TYR A 30 7.27 -4.30 5.31
N ALA A 31 7.52 -5.39 6.03
CA ALA A 31 7.26 -5.46 7.46
C ALA A 31 8.10 -4.41 8.21
N GLY A 32 7.44 -3.57 9.00
CA GLY A 32 8.07 -2.45 9.70
C GLY A 32 8.22 -1.17 8.87
N THR A 33 7.69 -1.15 7.64
CA THR A 33 7.57 0.08 6.83
C THR A 33 6.28 0.79 7.20
N THR A 34 6.36 2.04 7.63
CA THR A 34 5.21 2.87 7.97
C THR A 34 4.56 3.40 6.69
N LEU A 35 3.32 2.99 6.43
CA LEU A 35 2.46 3.57 5.41
C LEU A 35 1.69 4.76 6.00
N LEU A 36 1.93 5.95 5.44
CA LEU A 36 1.25 7.19 5.79
C LEU A 36 -0.05 7.30 4.98
N LEU A 37 -1.16 7.40 5.71
CA LEU A 37 -2.53 7.46 5.23
C LEU A 37 -3.11 8.86 5.53
N ALA A 38 -4.31 9.15 5.01
CA ALA A 38 -4.98 10.43 5.29
C ALA A 38 -5.43 10.55 6.75
N ASP A 39 -5.89 9.44 7.34
CA ASP A 39 -6.41 9.36 8.72
C ASP A 39 -5.35 8.94 9.76
N GLY A 40 -4.11 8.66 9.33
CA GLY A 40 -3.05 8.24 10.25
C GLY A 40 -1.93 7.48 9.59
N GLU A 41 -1.38 6.49 10.31
CA GLU A 41 -0.31 5.64 9.81
C GLU A 41 -0.58 4.17 10.14
N THR A 42 -0.09 3.27 9.29
CA THR A 42 -0.20 1.81 9.49
C THR A 42 1.07 1.11 9.02
N ASP A 43 1.21 -0.18 9.28
CA ASP A 43 2.30 -0.99 8.76
C ASP A 43 1.98 -1.49 7.35
N LEU A 44 2.83 -1.18 6.38
CA LEU A 44 2.66 -1.57 4.99
C LEU A 44 2.63 -3.09 4.82
N GLY A 45 3.56 -3.80 5.47
CA GLY A 45 3.62 -5.25 5.43
C GLY A 45 2.35 -5.91 5.97
N ARG A 46 1.73 -5.32 7.00
CA ARG A 46 0.44 -5.75 7.54
C ARG A 46 -0.68 -5.57 6.53
N VAL A 47 -0.79 -4.40 5.91
CA VAL A 47 -1.84 -4.16 4.90
C VAL A 47 -1.68 -5.12 3.71
N VAL A 48 -0.44 -5.34 3.27
CA VAL A 48 -0.15 -6.34 2.23
C VAL A 48 -0.59 -7.75 2.67
N ALA A 49 -0.42 -8.13 3.93
CA ALA A 49 -0.91 -9.43 4.42
C ALA A 49 -2.43 -9.56 4.42
N GLU A 50 -3.16 -8.44 4.45
CA GLU A 50 -4.63 -8.39 4.44
C GLU A 50 -5.23 -8.36 3.01
N THR A 51 -4.39 -8.31 1.98
CA THR A 51 -4.80 -8.44 0.58
C THR A 51 -5.44 -9.80 0.29
N VAL A 52 -6.34 -9.82 -0.69
CA VAL A 52 -7.12 -11.00 -1.08
C VAL A 52 -6.27 -11.94 -1.94
N SER A 53 -5.44 -11.38 -2.81
CA SER A 53 -4.60 -12.14 -3.74
C SER A 53 -3.41 -12.80 -3.01
N ASP A 54 -3.13 -14.07 -3.34
CA ASP A 54 -2.02 -14.82 -2.73
C ASP A 54 -0.67 -14.58 -3.43
N THR A 55 -0.72 -14.18 -4.71
CA THR A 55 0.45 -13.90 -5.57
C THR A 55 0.10 -12.73 -6.48
N PHE A 56 1.09 -11.92 -6.83
CA PHE A 56 0.95 -10.78 -7.73
C PHE A 56 1.85 -10.96 -8.94
N GLU A 57 1.34 -10.65 -10.13
CA GLU A 57 2.12 -10.69 -11.38
C GLU A 57 2.87 -9.39 -11.64
N GLY A 58 2.48 -8.30 -10.97
CA GLY A 58 3.11 -7.00 -11.13
C GLY A 58 2.76 -6.00 -10.02
N PRO A 59 3.42 -4.82 -10.04
CA PRO A 59 3.23 -3.78 -9.02
C PRO A 59 1.82 -3.18 -9.04
N ASP A 60 1.21 -3.01 -10.21
CA ASP A 60 -0.16 -2.51 -10.35
C ASP A 60 -1.18 -3.41 -9.65
N GLU A 61 -1.01 -4.74 -9.74
CA GLU A 61 -1.90 -5.72 -9.12
C GLU A 61 -1.81 -5.65 -7.60
N LEU A 62 -0.57 -5.62 -7.07
CA LEU A 62 -0.32 -5.44 -5.64
C LEU A 62 -0.88 -4.10 -5.13
N PHE A 63 -0.72 -3.04 -5.90
CA PHE A 63 -1.24 -1.72 -5.55
C PHE A 63 -2.77 -1.67 -5.50
N ALA A 64 -3.44 -2.28 -6.49
CA ALA A 64 -4.90 -2.35 -6.54
C ALA A 64 -5.48 -3.18 -5.38
N ASP A 65 -4.86 -4.32 -5.07
CA ASP A 65 -5.28 -5.18 -3.94
C ASP A 65 -5.05 -4.46 -2.60
N LEU A 66 -3.93 -3.75 -2.44
CA LEU A 66 -3.66 -2.94 -1.25
C LEU A 66 -4.72 -1.84 -1.06
N HIS A 67 -5.10 -1.13 -2.12
CA HIS A 67 -6.15 -0.11 -2.07
C HIS A 67 -7.52 -0.70 -1.69
N THR A 68 -7.77 -1.96 -2.07
CA THR A 68 -8.99 -2.68 -1.71
C THR A 68 -8.99 -3.13 -0.24
N ALA A 69 -7.82 -3.45 0.31
CA ALA A 69 -7.65 -3.84 1.72
C ALA A 69 -7.74 -2.65 2.69
N LEU A 70 -7.46 -1.42 2.22
CA LEU A 70 -7.56 -0.22 3.04
C LEU A 70 -9.02 0.24 3.24
N PRO A 71 -9.40 0.68 4.44
CA PRO A 71 -10.70 1.30 4.66
C PRO A 71 -10.80 2.62 3.89
N ILE A 72 -12.01 2.97 3.45
CA ILE A 72 -12.28 4.17 2.63
C ILE A 72 -11.79 5.45 3.34
N GLU A 73 -11.91 5.51 4.67
CA GLU A 73 -11.43 6.61 5.52
C GLU A 73 -9.90 6.80 5.46
N ALA A 74 -9.14 5.70 5.33
CA ALA A 74 -7.68 5.73 5.28
C ALA A 74 -7.11 6.22 3.93
N VAL A 75 -7.83 5.97 2.84
CA VAL A 75 -7.44 6.40 1.48
C VAL A 75 -7.69 7.89 1.27
N GLY A 76 -8.52 8.51 2.13
CA GLY A 76 -9.02 9.87 1.98
C GLY A 76 -10.32 9.88 1.18
N GLU A 77 -11.21 10.83 1.47
CA GLU A 77 -12.49 10.95 0.77
C GLU A 77 -12.26 11.06 -0.76
N PRO A 78 -12.95 10.27 -1.60
CA PRO A 78 -12.91 10.44 -3.04
C PRO A 78 -13.64 11.74 -3.42
N GLY A 79 -12.98 12.90 -3.26
CA GLY A 79 -13.58 14.20 -3.55
C GLY A 79 -13.04 15.44 -2.82
N GLN A 80 -11.85 15.41 -2.19
CA GLN A 80 -11.22 16.61 -1.61
C GLN A 80 -9.84 16.91 -2.23
N SER A 81 -9.79 16.97 -3.56
CA SER A 81 -8.92 17.93 -4.26
C SER A 81 -9.84 18.98 -4.88
N ASP A 82 -9.37 20.23 -4.86
CA ASP A 82 -10.07 21.47 -5.21
C ASP A 82 -11.00 22.04 -4.13
N GLY A 83 -10.39 22.38 -2.99
CA GLY A 83 -10.68 23.66 -2.36
C GLY A 83 -9.68 24.70 -2.85
N ASP A 84 -10.02 25.43 -3.92
CA ASP A 84 -9.53 26.80 -4.10
C ASP A 84 -10.73 27.69 -4.45
N ALA A 85 -10.75 28.86 -3.83
CA ALA A 85 -11.92 29.71 -3.61
C ALA A 85 -12.15 30.76 -4.71
#